data_AF-A0A413ZHQ1-F1
#
_entry.id   AF-A0A413ZHQ1-F1
#
_cell.length_a   1.000
_cell.length_b   1.000
_cell.length_c   1.000
_cell.angle_alpha   90.00
_cell.angle_beta   90.00
_cell.angle_gamma   90.00
#
_symmetry.space_group_name_H-M   'P 1'
#
loop_
_entity.id
_entity.type
_entity.pdbx_description
1 polymer ?
#
loop_
_entity_poly.entity_id
_entity_poly.type
_entity_poly.pdbx_seq_one_letter_code
_entity_poly.pdbx_strand_id
1 'polypeptide(L)'
;MDRITKSLMTELLTNLELHTEGESKDFEKFVNYVATSTEYNKTFDVDSITVGEGNDTGIDGISIIANGQLIESTDEIDDLPQIRN
;
A
#
# COMPACT_ATOMS: atom_id res chain seq x y z
N MET A 1 10.53 4.96 16.39
CA MET A 1 10.11 6.17 15.63
C MET A 1 10.13 7.38 16.53
N ASP A 2 10.33 8.57 15.98
CA ASP A 2 10.07 9.81 16.68
C ASP A 2 8.55 10.08 16.84
N ARG A 3 8.23 11.11 17.63
CA ARG A 3 6.84 11.44 17.98
C ARG A 3 6.00 11.89 16.77
N ILE A 4 6.61 12.52 15.77
CA ILE A 4 5.88 13.04 14.61
C ILE A 4 5.46 11.88 13.72
N THR A 5 6.38 10.99 13.35
CA THR A 5 6.06 9.80 12.53
C THR A 5 5.02 8.92 13.21
N LYS A 6 5.12 8.74 14.55
CA LYS A 6 4.14 7.97 15.30
C LYS A 6 2.73 8.61 15.30
N SER A 7 2.64 9.94 15.33
CA SER A 7 1.36 10.66 15.21
C SER A 7 0.75 10.44 13.83
N LEU A 8 1.55 10.64 12.77
CA LEU A 8 1.10 10.47 11.38
C LEU A 8 0.64 9.04 11.09
N MET A 9 1.37 8.05 11.59
CA MET A 9 0.98 6.64 11.49
C MET A 9 -0.36 6.38 12.18
N THR A 10 -0.53 6.85 13.42
CA THR A 10 -1.79 6.66 14.18
C THR A 10 -2.97 7.37 13.50
N GLU A 11 -2.74 8.58 12.99
CA GLU A 11 -3.74 9.34 12.23
C GLU A 11 -4.13 8.61 10.94
N LEU A 12 -3.16 8.05 10.21
CA LEU A 12 -3.43 7.27 9.01
C LEU A 12 -4.29 6.04 9.33
N LEU A 13 -3.91 5.24 10.33
CA LEU A 13 -4.70 4.06 10.72
C LEU A 13 -6.13 4.45 11.09
N THR A 14 -6.30 5.55 11.82
CA THR A 14 -7.63 6.05 12.20
C THR A 14 -8.44 6.47 10.96
N ASN A 15 -7.82 7.17 10.01
CA ASN A 15 -8.49 7.63 8.79
C ASN A 15 -8.88 6.50 7.83
N LEU A 16 -8.07 5.43 7.81
CA LEU A 16 -8.35 4.22 7.02
C LEU A 16 -9.20 3.19 7.78
N GLU A 17 -9.65 3.52 9.00
CA GLU A 17 -10.41 2.63 9.88
C GLU A 17 -9.71 1.28 10.17
N LEU A 18 -8.38 1.28 10.17
CA LEU A 18 -7.56 0.10 10.40
C LEU A 18 -7.35 -0.14 11.90
N HIS A 19 -7.40 -1.41 12.29
CA HIS A 19 -7.02 -1.82 13.63
C HIS A 19 -5.50 -2.00 13.72
N THR A 20 -4.93 -1.63 14.86
CA THR A 20 -3.50 -1.85 15.12
C THR A 20 -3.19 -3.34 15.17
N GLU A 21 -2.12 -3.74 14.49
CA GLU A 21 -1.58 -5.11 14.49
C GLU A 21 -0.20 -5.16 15.17
N GLY A 22 0.18 -4.06 15.81
CA GLY A 22 1.47 -3.86 16.45
C GLY A 22 2.34 -2.87 15.68
N GLU A 23 3.22 -2.17 16.40
CA GLU A 23 3.95 -1.00 15.89
C GLU A 23 4.78 -1.30 14.63
N SER A 24 5.29 -2.53 14.45
CA SER A 24 6.02 -2.91 13.22
C SER A 24 5.08 -2.97 12.02
N LYS A 25 3.96 -3.71 12.14
CA LYS A 25 2.99 -3.91 11.05
C LYS A 25 2.27 -2.61 10.70
N ASP A 26 1.92 -1.84 11.71
CA ASP A 26 1.35 -0.51 11.53
C ASP A 26 2.30 0.42 10.76
N PHE A 27 3.61 0.32 11.02
CA PHE A 27 4.61 1.11 10.32
C PHE A 27 4.84 0.62 8.88
N GLU A 28 4.84 -0.70 8.64
CA GLU A 28 4.89 -1.29 7.30
C GLU A 28 3.74 -0.76 6.43
N LYS A 29 2.49 -0.86 6.92
CA LYS A 29 1.30 -0.31 6.22
C LYS A 29 1.42 1.19 5.98
N PHE A 30 1.90 1.95 6.97
CA PHE A 30 2.10 3.40 6.82
C PHE A 30 3.07 3.73 5.68
N VAL A 31 4.22 3.05 5.62
CA VAL A 31 5.21 3.27 4.55
C VAL A 31 4.65 2.84 3.19
N ASN A 32 3.98 1.70 3.11
CA ASN A 32 3.35 1.21 1.88
C ASN A 32 2.31 2.20 1.33
N TYR A 33 1.46 2.74 2.20
CA TYR A 33 0.47 3.74 1.83
C TYR A 33 1.12 5.04 1.34
N VAL A 34 2.11 5.57 2.07
CA VAL A 34 2.80 6.82 1.69
C VAL A 34 3.54 6.67 0.36
N ALA A 35 4.25 5.56 0.16
CA ALA A 35 4.95 5.29 -1.08
C ALA A 35 3.99 5.21 -2.28
N THR A 36 2.87 4.50 -2.12
CA THR A 36 1.89 4.29 -3.21
C THR A 36 1.08 5.53 -3.49
N SER A 37 0.60 6.23 -2.46
CA SER A 37 -0.23 7.45 -2.61
C SER A 37 0.51 8.62 -3.27
N THR A 38 1.84 8.59 -3.27
CA THR A 38 2.67 9.58 -3.98
C THR A 38 2.52 9.45 -5.50
N GLU A 39 2.36 8.22 -6.01
CA GLU A 39 2.25 7.91 -7.44
C GLU A 39 0.81 7.60 -7.89
N TYR A 40 -0.06 7.24 -6.94
CA TYR A 40 -1.45 6.84 -7.18
C TYR A 40 -2.42 7.70 -6.37
N ASN A 41 -3.14 8.59 -7.06
CA ASN A 41 -4.00 9.60 -6.44
C ASN A 41 -5.47 9.17 -6.21
N LYS A 42 -5.77 7.88 -6.39
CA LYS A 42 -7.11 7.32 -6.12
C LYS A 42 -7.09 6.56 -4.80
N THR A 43 -8.26 6.23 -4.29
CA THR A 43 -8.40 5.35 -3.12
C THR A 43 -7.96 3.93 -3.48
N PHE A 44 -7.27 3.28 -2.56
CA PHE A 44 -6.88 1.88 -2.61
C PHE A 44 -6.87 1.31 -1.19
N ASP A 45 -6.91 -0.01 -1.09
CA ASP A 45 -6.71 -0.71 0.17
C ASP A 45 -5.21 -0.87 0.43
N VAL A 46 -4.73 -0.45 1.60
CA VAL A 46 -3.32 -0.63 1.96
C VAL A 46 -3.00 -2.11 2.21
N ASP A 47 -3.99 -2.91 2.59
CA ASP A 47 -3.82 -4.33 2.82
C ASP A 47 -3.61 -5.09 1.50
N SER A 48 -4.08 -4.57 0.36
CA SER A 48 -3.86 -5.21 -0.96
C SER A 48 -2.42 -5.09 -1.45
N ILE A 49 -1.68 -4.08 -0.99
CA ILE A 49 -0.28 -3.81 -1.37
C ILE A 49 0.72 -4.20 -0.28
N THR A 50 0.24 -4.63 0.89
CA THR A 50 1.09 -5.04 2.01
C THR A 50 1.33 -6.54 1.90
N VAL A 51 2.56 -6.91 1.54
CA VAL A 51 3.01 -8.30 1.49
C VAL A 51 3.90 -8.50 2.70
N GLY A 52 3.44 -9.24 3.71
CA GLY A 52 4.21 -9.32 4.95
C GLY A 52 3.62 -10.25 5.99
N GLU A 53 3.76 -11.56 5.79
CA GLU A 53 3.89 -12.53 6.88
C GLU A 53 5.30 -13.13 6.88
N GLY A 54 5.67 -13.91 7.92
CA GLY A 54 7.05 -14.25 8.29
C GLY A 54 7.95 -14.98 7.27
N ASN A 55 7.56 -15.11 6.00
CA ASN A 55 8.30 -15.79 4.92
C ASN A 55 8.54 -14.93 3.66
N ASP A 56 8.34 -13.60 3.71
CA ASP A 56 8.24 -12.77 2.50
C ASP A 56 9.57 -12.21 2.00
N THR A 57 10.68 -12.87 2.35
CA THR A 57 12.05 -12.49 1.94
C THR A 57 12.42 -11.05 2.36
N GLY A 58 11.73 -10.49 3.35
CA GLY A 58 11.96 -9.12 3.84
C GLY A 58 11.39 -8.02 2.94
N ILE A 59 10.44 -8.34 2.08
CA ILE A 59 9.61 -7.35 1.38
C ILE A 59 8.35 -7.16 2.23
N ASP A 60 8.07 -5.91 2.62
CA ASP A 60 6.91 -5.56 3.46
C ASP A 60 5.73 -5.01 2.63
N GLY A 61 5.93 -4.75 1.33
CA GLY A 61 4.92 -4.19 0.44
C GLY A 61 5.33 -4.17 -1.04
N ILE A 62 4.34 -4.30 -1.92
CA ILE A 62 4.49 -4.19 -3.38
C ILE A 62 3.25 -3.52 -3.98
N SER A 63 3.48 -2.53 -4.84
CA SER A 63 2.44 -1.83 -5.60
C SER A 63 2.81 -1.78 -7.07
N ILE A 64 1.91 -2.25 -7.94
CA ILE A 64 2.10 -2.23 -9.39
C ILE A 64 1.11 -1.25 -9.99
N ILE A 65 1.60 -0.18 -10.62
CA ILE A 65 0.74 0.81 -11.29
C ILE A 65 0.98 0.72 -12.80
N ALA A 66 -0.05 0.31 -13.54
CA ALA A 66 -0.02 0.21 -14.99
C ALA A 66 -1.16 1.04 -15.60
N ASN A 67 -0.84 1.87 -16.60
CA ASN A 67 -1.80 2.81 -17.22
C ASN A 67 -2.62 3.64 -16.21
N GLY A 68 -2.02 4.03 -15.08
CA GLY A 68 -2.68 4.83 -14.04
C GLY A 68 -3.73 4.05 -13.23
N GLN A 69 -3.69 2.72 -13.26
CA GLN A 69 -4.45 1.84 -12.38
C GLN A 69 -3.49 1.07 -11.47
N LEU A 70 -3.84 0.98 -10.19
CA LEU A 70 -3.20 0.04 -9.28
C LEU A 70 -3.71 -1.37 -9.61
N ILE A 71 -2.79 -2.30 -9.80
CA ILE A 71 -3.08 -3.67 -10.22
C ILE A 71 -3.09 -4.57 -9.00
N GLU A 72 -4.24 -5.17 -8.72
CA GLU A 72 -4.44 -6.04 -7.55
C GLU A 72 -4.42 -7.53 -7.94
N SER A 73 -4.63 -7.83 -9.23
CA SER A 73 -4.59 -9.19 -9.77
C SER A 73 -3.95 -9.24 -11.16
N THR A 74 -3.44 -10.40 -11.55
CA THR A 74 -2.85 -10.58 -12.88
C THR A 74 -3.86 -10.42 -14.00
N ASP A 75 -5.13 -10.73 -13.73
CA ASP A 75 -6.20 -10.71 -14.72
C ASP A 75 -6.56 -9.26 -15.14
N GLU A 76 -6.42 -8.30 -14.22
CA GLU A 76 -6.66 -6.87 -14.51
C GLU A 76 -5.74 -6.31 -15.59
N ILE A 77 -4.54 -6.90 -15.77
CA ILE A 77 -3.61 -6.48 -16.82
C ILE A 77 -4.19 -6.71 -18.22
N ASP A 78 -4.90 -7.82 -18.41
CA ASP A 78 -5.47 -8.17 -19.72
C ASP A 78 -6.63 -7.23 -20.10
N ASP A 79 -7.31 -6.66 -19.10
CA ASP A 79 -8.38 -5.69 -19.27
C ASP A 79 -7.87 -4.26 -19.51
N LEU A 80 -6.56 -4.01 -19.35
CA LEU A 80 -6.00 -2.69 -19.62
C LEU A 80 -6.03 -2.38 -21.12
N PRO A 81 -6.46 -1.17 -21.51
CA PRO A 81 -6.44 -0.77 -22.90
C PRO A 81 -5.01 -0.81 -23.43
N GLN A 82 -4.79 -1.60 -24.47
CA GLN A 82 -3.49 -1.68 -25.12
C GLN A 82 -3.15 -0.31 -25.73
N ILE A 83 -1.94 0.17 -25.46
CA ILE A 83 -1.41 1.36 -26.13
C ILE A 83 -1.23 1.00 -27.60
N ARG A 84 -2.17 1.44 -28.44
CA ARG A 84 -2.05 1.32 -29.89
C ARG A 84 -0.99 2.31 -30.36
N ASN A 85 0.19 1.79 -30.69
CA ASN A 85 1.22 2.52 -31.45
C ASN A 85 0.80 2.70 -32.91
#